data_AF-A0AAD0LK63-F1
#
_entry.id   AF-A0AAD0LK63-F1
#
_cell.length_a   1.000
_cell.length_b   1.000
_cell.length_c   1.000
_cell.angle_alpha   90.00
_cell.angle_beta   90.00
_cell.angle_gamma   90.00
#
_symmetry.space_group_name_H-M   'P 1'
#
loop_
_entity.id
_entity.type
_entity.pdbx_description
1 polymer ?
#
loop_
_entity_poly.entity_id
_entity_poly.type
_entity_poly.pdbx_seq_one_letter_code
_entity_poly.pdbx_strand_id
1 'polypeptide(L)'
;MKWLAVFLLALISLPAMAEETDWPSALRGVAAGEAEWIEQIPALAAIADVKQAQQLEDAMASALSTNTTVTLRVLQTIDAGKWPHMIGSDIICTPPTEKSAAEIEAFYQRTRQALLKTSDGAKCLWILEASWEELKADNNRQVK
;
A
#
# COMPACT_ATOMS: atom_id res chain seq x y z
N MET A 1 6.19 43.01 -48.86
CA MET A 1 4.93 43.28 -48.14
C MET A 1 3.90 42.23 -48.49
N LYS A 2 3.00 41.89 -47.53
CA LYS A 2 1.88 40.91 -47.56
C LYS A 2 2.31 39.52 -47.05
N TRP A 3 2.34 39.28 -45.74
CA TRP A 3 1.28 39.18 -44.72
C TRP A 3 1.12 37.71 -44.32
N LEU A 4 1.66 37.42 -43.14
CA LEU A 4 1.57 36.16 -42.39
C LEU A 4 0.11 35.86 -42.06
N ALA A 5 -0.36 34.67 -42.43
CA ALA A 5 -1.59 34.09 -41.89
C ALA A 5 -1.21 32.91 -41.01
N VAL A 6 -0.90 33.20 -39.74
CA VAL A 6 -0.80 32.20 -38.68
C VAL A 6 -2.22 31.94 -38.20
N PHE A 7 -2.81 30.81 -38.60
CA PHE A 7 -4.06 30.33 -38.04
C PHE A 7 -3.76 29.64 -36.70
N LEU A 8 -4.08 30.32 -35.60
CA LEU A 8 -4.06 29.77 -34.26
C LEU A 8 -5.03 28.59 -34.15
N LEU A 9 -4.49 27.39 -33.99
CA LEU A 9 -5.21 26.25 -33.42
C LEU A 9 -5.44 26.54 -31.94
N ALA A 10 -6.66 26.97 -31.60
CA ALA A 10 -7.13 26.96 -30.23
C ALA A 10 -7.24 25.50 -29.77
N LEU A 11 -6.20 25.02 -29.08
CA LEU A 11 -6.26 23.82 -28.26
C LEU A 11 -7.29 24.07 -27.16
N ILE A 12 -8.49 23.54 -27.34
CA ILE A 12 -9.47 23.42 -26.27
C ILE A 12 -8.92 22.35 -25.31
N SER A 13 -8.13 22.78 -24.34
CA SER A 13 -7.83 21.97 -23.16
C SER A 13 -9.10 21.93 -22.32
N LEU A 14 -9.94 20.92 -22.55
CA LEU A 14 -10.93 20.54 -21.55
C LEU A 14 -10.17 20.30 -20.24
N PRO A 15 -10.54 20.93 -19.11
CA PRO A 15 -10.00 20.50 -17.84
C PRO A 15 -10.38 19.03 -17.71
N ALA A 16 -9.39 18.15 -17.59
CA ALA A 16 -9.63 16.80 -17.12
C ALA A 16 -10.35 16.96 -15.78
N MET A 17 -11.67 16.73 -15.77
CA MET A 17 -12.40 16.57 -14.53
C MET A 17 -11.69 15.41 -13.84
N ALA A 18 -10.93 15.70 -12.79
CA ALA A 18 -10.39 14.67 -11.94
C ALA A 18 -11.59 13.89 -11.44
N GLU A 19 -11.80 12.69 -11.97
CA GLU A 19 -12.81 11.78 -11.47
C GLU A 19 -12.50 11.60 -9.98
N GLU A 20 -13.45 11.99 -9.13
CA GLU A 20 -13.28 11.88 -7.70
C GLU A 20 -13.06 10.40 -7.37
N THR A 21 -11.91 10.08 -6.80
CA THR A 21 -11.54 8.70 -6.49
C THR A 21 -12.52 8.13 -5.47
N ASP A 22 -13.19 7.02 -5.82
CA ASP A 22 -14.03 6.26 -4.88
C ASP A 22 -13.15 5.48 -3.89
N TRP A 23 -12.66 6.20 -2.88
CA TRP A 23 -11.78 5.67 -1.84
C TRP A 23 -12.35 4.43 -1.12
N PRO A 24 -13.62 4.40 -0.67
CA PRO A 24 -14.20 3.21 -0.07
C PRO A 24 -14.10 1.95 -0.95
N SER A 25 -14.35 2.07 -2.25
CA SER A 25 -14.25 0.93 -3.17
C SER A 25 -12.80 0.54 -3.42
N ALA A 26 -11.91 1.51 -3.64
CA ALA A 26 -10.48 1.26 -3.83
C ALA A 26 -9.86 0.53 -2.63
N LEU A 27 -10.10 1.03 -1.41
CA LEU A 27 -9.58 0.44 -0.17
C LEU A 27 -10.11 -1.00 0.03
N ARG A 28 -11.40 -1.22 -0.26
CA ARG A 28 -12.00 -2.56 -0.15
C ARG A 28 -11.40 -3.54 -1.15
N GLY A 29 -11.22 -3.12 -2.40
CA GLY A 29 -10.62 -3.94 -3.45
C GLY A 29 -9.17 -4.29 -3.15
N VAL A 30 -8.37 -3.32 -2.69
CA VAL A 30 -6.98 -3.57 -2.25
C VAL A 30 -6.97 -4.58 -1.11
N ALA A 31 -7.73 -4.37 -0.04
CA ALA A 31 -7.76 -5.26 1.11
C ALA A 31 -8.24 -6.68 0.76
N ALA A 32 -9.17 -6.81 -0.19
CA ALA A 32 -9.68 -8.08 -0.71
C ALA A 32 -8.64 -8.83 -1.57
N GLY A 33 -7.55 -8.20 -1.98
CA GLY A 33 -6.53 -8.81 -2.83
C GLY A 33 -6.81 -8.66 -4.32
N GLU A 34 -7.72 -7.77 -4.74
CA GLU A 34 -8.10 -7.58 -6.13
C GLU A 34 -6.96 -6.92 -6.91
N ALA A 35 -6.36 -7.64 -7.86
CA ALA A 35 -5.14 -7.22 -8.54
C ALA A 35 -5.28 -5.85 -9.23
N GLU A 36 -6.43 -5.60 -9.86
CA GLU A 36 -6.74 -4.33 -10.55
C GLU A 36 -6.75 -3.12 -9.61
N TRP A 37 -7.12 -3.32 -8.34
CA TRP A 37 -7.07 -2.26 -7.33
C TRP A 37 -5.68 -2.12 -6.72
N ILE A 38 -4.97 -3.24 -6.48
CA ILE A 38 -3.60 -3.21 -5.97
C ILE A 38 -2.68 -2.49 -6.98
N GLU A 39 -2.82 -2.75 -8.27
CA GLU A 39 -1.99 -2.10 -9.31
C GLU A 39 -2.19 -0.58 -9.39
N GLN A 40 -3.30 -0.05 -8.87
CA GLN A 40 -3.57 1.39 -8.83
C GLN A 40 -2.93 2.11 -7.64
N ILE A 41 -2.38 1.40 -6.66
CA ILE A 41 -1.85 2.01 -5.43
C ILE A 41 -0.85 3.15 -5.71
N PRO A 42 0.11 3.07 -6.66
CA PRO A 42 0.99 4.19 -6.93
C PRO A 42 0.24 5.47 -7.33
N ALA A 43 -0.82 5.35 -8.13
CA ALA A 43 -1.66 6.49 -8.51
C ALA A 43 -2.46 7.03 -7.32
N LEU A 44 -3.02 6.14 -6.50
CA LEU A 44 -3.74 6.52 -5.28
C LEU A 44 -2.82 7.20 -4.26
N ALA A 45 -1.63 6.64 -4.02
CA ALA A 45 -0.63 7.16 -3.09
C ALA A 45 -0.14 8.56 -3.48
N ALA A 46 -0.13 8.90 -4.78
CA ALA A 46 0.27 10.22 -5.25
C ALA A 46 -0.72 11.33 -4.87
N ILE A 47 -1.99 11.00 -4.67
CA ILE A 47 -3.07 11.96 -4.38
C ILE A 47 -3.68 11.80 -2.98
N ALA A 48 -3.35 10.71 -2.28
CA ALA A 48 -3.85 10.42 -0.96
C ALA A 48 -3.52 11.54 0.03
N ASP A 49 -4.48 11.93 0.87
CA ASP A 49 -4.19 12.64 2.11
C ASP A 49 -3.59 11.69 3.16
N VAL A 50 -3.23 12.23 4.34
CA VAL A 50 -2.61 11.45 5.43
C VAL A 50 -3.47 10.26 5.86
N LYS A 51 -4.79 10.45 5.96
CA LYS A 51 -5.71 9.40 6.40
C LYS A 51 -5.86 8.34 5.32
N GLN A 52 -6.00 8.75 4.07
CA GLN A 52 -6.11 7.86 2.92
C GLN A 52 -4.83 7.03 2.72
N ALA A 53 -3.65 7.63 2.93
CA ALA A 53 -2.38 6.93 2.85
C ALA A 53 -2.27 5.85 3.93
N GLN A 54 -2.63 6.16 5.17
CA GLN A 54 -2.66 5.17 6.24
C GLN A 54 -3.65 4.02 5.93
N GLN A 55 -4.84 4.36 5.43
CA GLN A 55 -5.83 3.34 5.05
C GLN A 55 -5.36 2.47 3.87
N LEU A 56 -4.61 3.04 2.92
CA LEU A 56 -3.96 2.29 1.85
C LEU A 56 -2.91 1.33 2.40
N GLU A 57 -2.09 1.76 3.36
CA GLU A 57 -1.09 0.90 4.01
C GLU A 57 -1.76 -0.27 4.74
N ASP A 58 -2.84 -0.01 5.49
CA ASP A 58 -3.63 -1.06 6.16
C ASP A 58 -4.24 -2.05 5.15
N ALA A 59 -4.78 -1.54 4.05
CA ALA A 59 -5.35 -2.36 2.99
C ALA A 59 -4.26 -3.21 2.30
N MET A 60 -3.09 -2.63 2.02
CA MET A 60 -1.95 -3.35 1.46
C MET A 60 -1.42 -4.42 2.41
N ALA A 61 -1.35 -4.14 3.71
CA ALA A 61 -0.94 -5.12 4.72
C ALA A 61 -1.85 -6.34 4.68
N SER A 62 -3.16 -6.14 4.57
CA SER A 62 -4.13 -7.22 4.37
C SER A 62 -3.87 -8.01 3.08
N ALA A 63 -3.56 -7.29 2.00
CA ALA A 63 -3.30 -7.84 0.68
C ALA A 63 -2.06 -8.75 0.62
N LEU A 64 -1.08 -8.58 1.53
CA LEU A 64 0.10 -9.46 1.61
C LEU A 64 -0.27 -10.94 1.75
N SER A 65 -1.39 -11.24 2.43
CA SER A 65 -1.84 -12.62 2.65
C SER A 65 -2.88 -13.12 1.65
N THR A 66 -3.58 -12.22 0.95
CA THR A 66 -4.64 -12.56 -0.02
C THR A 66 -4.16 -12.54 -1.47
N ASN A 67 -3.20 -11.67 -1.82
CA ASN A 67 -2.58 -11.60 -3.15
C ASN A 67 -1.10 -11.16 -3.07
N THR A 68 -0.30 -11.99 -2.41
CA THR A 68 1.12 -11.73 -2.07
C THR A 68 1.96 -11.27 -3.25
N THR A 69 1.82 -11.91 -4.42
CA THR A 69 2.70 -11.63 -5.56
C THR A 69 2.46 -10.24 -6.15
N VAL A 70 1.19 -9.84 -6.31
CA VAL A 70 0.87 -8.52 -6.84
C VAL A 70 1.19 -7.45 -5.81
N THR A 71 0.86 -7.67 -4.54
CA THR A 71 1.16 -6.74 -3.45
C THR A 71 2.65 -6.47 -3.33
N LEU A 72 3.50 -7.50 -3.32
CA LEU A 72 4.96 -7.33 -3.22
C LEU A 72 5.54 -6.57 -4.42
N ARG A 73 5.06 -6.86 -5.63
CA ARG A 73 5.49 -6.13 -6.84
C ARG A 73 5.14 -4.64 -6.76
N VAL A 74 3.92 -4.32 -6.35
CA VAL A 74 3.49 -2.92 -6.18
C VAL A 74 4.26 -2.25 -5.03
N LEU A 75 4.50 -2.98 -3.95
CA LEU A 75 5.29 -2.48 -2.82
C LEU A 75 6.72 -2.12 -3.22
N GLN A 76 7.35 -2.86 -4.13
CA GLN A 76 8.66 -2.47 -4.70
C GLN A 76 8.59 -1.12 -5.42
N THR A 77 7.48 -0.82 -6.10
CA THR A 77 7.26 0.48 -6.74
C THR A 77 7.08 1.59 -5.70
N ILE A 78 6.35 1.30 -4.62
CA ILE A 78 6.17 2.25 -3.52
C ILE A 78 7.51 2.55 -2.84
N ASP A 79 8.27 1.52 -2.48
CA ASP A 79 9.56 1.66 -1.80
C ASP A 79 10.63 2.39 -2.64
N ALA A 80 10.56 2.29 -3.97
CA ALA A 80 11.46 2.99 -4.88
C ALA A 80 11.02 4.44 -5.16
N GLY A 81 9.78 4.78 -4.82
CA GLY A 81 9.16 6.07 -5.09
C GLY A 81 9.32 7.08 -3.95
N LYS A 82 8.72 8.26 -4.14
CA LYS A 82 8.49 9.25 -3.09
C LYS A 82 7.04 9.64 -3.13
N TRP A 83 6.33 9.41 -2.03
CA TRP A 83 4.90 9.66 -1.90
C TRP A 83 4.67 10.72 -0.83
N PRO A 84 3.65 11.57 -0.96
CA PRO A 84 3.40 12.63 0.01
C PRO A 84 3.25 12.12 1.45
N HIS A 85 2.56 10.99 1.63
CA HIS A 85 2.14 10.50 2.94
C HIS A 85 2.28 8.99 3.15
N MET A 86 2.79 8.26 2.15
CA MET A 86 2.94 6.80 2.22
C MET A 86 4.41 6.41 2.38
N ILE A 87 4.70 5.47 3.28
CA ILE A 87 6.04 5.05 3.67
C ILE A 87 6.45 3.76 2.95
N GLY A 88 5.53 2.79 2.82
CA GLY A 88 5.80 1.52 2.14
C GLY A 88 6.08 0.37 3.11
N SER A 89 7.09 -0.46 2.80
CA SER A 89 7.33 -1.73 3.49
C SER A 89 7.49 -1.60 5.01
N ASP A 90 8.04 -0.49 5.49
CA ASP A 90 8.29 -0.27 6.92
C ASP A 90 7.00 -0.13 7.74
N ILE A 91 5.87 0.15 7.09
CA ILE A 91 4.54 0.09 7.70
C ILE A 91 3.81 -1.19 7.28
N ILE A 92 3.71 -1.43 5.96
CA ILE A 92 2.88 -2.49 5.38
C ILE A 92 3.29 -3.89 5.85
N CYS A 93 4.58 -4.10 6.11
CA CYS A 93 5.11 -5.42 6.48
C CYS A 93 5.26 -5.62 8.00
N THR A 94 4.71 -4.70 8.80
CA THR A 94 4.64 -4.83 10.27
C THR A 94 3.27 -5.37 10.71
N PRO A 95 3.19 -6.08 11.86
CA PRO A 95 1.90 -6.46 12.42
C PRO A 95 1.06 -5.24 12.84
N PRO A 96 -0.28 -5.28 12.69
CA PRO A 96 -1.16 -4.15 13.00
C PRO A 96 -1.34 -4.00 14.52
N THR A 97 -0.45 -3.24 15.16
CA THR A 97 -0.33 -3.15 16.64
C THR A 97 -1.54 -2.56 17.35
N GLU A 98 -2.43 -1.91 16.61
CA GLU A 98 -3.70 -1.36 17.11
C GLU A 98 -4.82 -2.40 17.24
N LYS A 99 -4.60 -3.64 16.79
CA LYS A 99 -5.57 -4.74 16.88
C LYS A 99 -5.43 -5.55 18.17
N SER A 100 -6.38 -6.45 18.43
CA SER A 100 -6.26 -7.39 19.55
C SER A 100 -5.09 -8.36 19.35
N ALA A 101 -4.52 -8.89 20.44
CA ALA A 101 -3.42 -9.85 20.37
C ALA A 101 -3.71 -11.06 19.47
N ALA A 102 -4.96 -11.55 19.48
CA ALA A 102 -5.39 -12.67 18.63
C ALA A 102 -5.42 -12.29 17.13
N GLU A 103 -5.84 -11.07 16.80
CA GLU A 103 -5.83 -10.57 15.42
C GLU A 103 -4.40 -10.35 14.92
N ILE A 104 -3.51 -9.82 15.78
CA ILE A 104 -2.08 -9.65 15.46
C ILE A 104 -1.43 -11.00 15.19
N GLU A 105 -1.64 -12.00 16.05
CA GLU A 105 -1.09 -13.34 15.84
C GLU A 105 -1.64 -13.98 14.55
N ALA A 106 -2.95 -13.87 14.30
CA ALA A 106 -3.55 -14.39 13.08
C ALA A 106 -3.03 -13.71 11.81
N PHE A 107 -2.78 -12.39 11.87
CA PHE A 107 -2.10 -11.66 10.79
C PHE A 107 -0.69 -12.21 10.60
N TYR A 108 0.12 -12.26 11.66
CA TYR A 108 1.50 -12.75 11.61
C TYR A 108 1.60 -14.12 10.95
N GLN A 109 0.81 -15.10 11.42
CA GLN A 109 0.91 -16.48 10.90
C GLN A 109 0.54 -16.58 9.42
N ARG A 110 -0.56 -15.93 9.00
CA ARG A 110 -1.02 -15.97 7.60
C ARG A 110 -0.06 -15.24 6.67
N THR A 111 0.35 -14.03 7.05
CA THR A 111 1.25 -13.21 6.25
C THR A 111 2.63 -13.87 6.15
N ARG A 112 3.16 -14.42 7.24
CA ARG A 112 4.43 -15.17 7.23
C ARG A 112 4.38 -16.36 6.28
N GLN A 113 3.31 -17.17 6.35
CA GLN A 113 3.16 -18.31 5.45
C GLN A 113 3.07 -17.89 3.98
N ALA A 114 2.40 -16.78 3.68
CA ALA A 114 2.32 -16.22 2.35
C ALA A 114 3.69 -15.74 1.83
N LEU A 115 4.42 -14.98 2.63
CA LEU A 115 5.73 -14.43 2.28
C LEU A 115 6.79 -15.52 2.04
N LEU A 116 6.75 -16.62 2.79
CA LEU A 116 7.67 -17.76 2.63
C LEU A 116 7.53 -18.49 1.29
N LYS A 117 6.44 -18.26 0.52
CA LYS A 117 6.20 -18.93 -0.77
C LYS A 117 6.94 -18.28 -1.94
N THR A 118 7.55 -17.12 -1.76
CA THR A 118 8.23 -16.37 -2.83
C THR A 118 9.51 -15.71 -2.32
N SER A 119 10.54 -15.65 -3.16
CA SER A 119 11.78 -14.93 -2.84
C SER A 119 11.56 -13.43 -2.67
N ASP A 120 10.57 -12.87 -3.34
CA ASP A 120 10.25 -11.44 -3.28
C ASP A 120 9.72 -11.03 -1.89
N GLY A 121 9.27 -12.02 -1.10
CA GLY A 121 8.78 -11.82 0.26
C GLY A 121 9.87 -11.59 1.28
N ALA A 122 11.15 -11.75 0.93
CA ALA A 122 12.26 -11.76 1.90
C ALA A 122 12.36 -10.49 2.74
N LYS A 123 12.21 -9.29 2.14
CA LYS A 123 12.24 -8.02 2.87
C LYS A 123 11.11 -7.94 3.89
N CYS A 124 9.88 -8.19 3.45
CA CYS A 124 8.71 -8.15 4.32
C CYS A 124 8.73 -9.24 5.38
N LEU A 125 9.27 -10.41 5.07
CA LEU A 125 9.43 -11.49 6.05
C LEU A 125 10.41 -11.06 7.16
N TRP A 126 11.52 -10.43 6.80
CA TRP A 126 12.50 -9.93 7.76
C TRP A 126 11.89 -8.88 8.70
N ILE A 127 11.15 -7.91 8.15
CA ILE A 127 10.43 -6.88 8.94
C ILE A 127 9.40 -7.55 9.86
N LEU A 128 8.55 -8.42 9.31
CA LEU A 128 7.49 -9.09 10.03
C LEU A 128 8.02 -9.93 11.21
N GLU A 129 9.08 -10.71 10.99
CA GLU A 129 9.69 -11.55 12.02
C GLU A 129 10.37 -10.69 13.10
N ALA A 130 11.08 -9.62 12.73
CA ALA A 130 11.68 -8.71 13.70
C ALA A 130 10.62 -8.04 14.59
N SER A 131 9.58 -7.45 14.00
CA SER A 131 8.49 -6.81 14.75
C SER A 131 7.74 -7.80 15.63
N TRP A 132 7.56 -9.05 15.20
CA TRP A 132 6.92 -10.08 16.02
C TRP A 132 7.74 -10.47 17.24
N GLU A 133 9.07 -10.59 17.11
CA GLU A 133 9.95 -10.84 18.26
C GLU A 133 9.92 -9.68 19.26
N GLU A 134 9.92 -8.44 18.77
CA GLU A 134 9.77 -7.25 19.62
C GLU A 134 8.45 -7.25 20.39
N LEU A 135 7.32 -7.51 19.72
CA LEU A 135 6.00 -7.58 20.35
C LEU A 135 5.93 -8.65 21.45
N LYS A 136 6.51 -9.84 21.20
CA LYS A 136 6.59 -10.89 22.22
C LYS A 136 7.44 -10.48 23.42
N ALA A 137 8.58 -9.82 23.16
CA ALA A 137 9.45 -9.34 24.23
C ALA A 137 8.73 -8.29 25.10
N ASP A 138 7.96 -7.39 24.49
CA ASP A 138 7.19 -6.36 25.17
C ASP A 138 6.09 -6.95 26.04
N ASN A 139 5.31 -7.89 25.51
CA ASN A 139 4.28 -8.60 26.27
C ASN A 139 4.88 -9.34 27.48
N ASN A 140 6.02 -10.00 27.30
CA ASN A 140 6.71 -10.69 28.39
C ASN A 140 7.24 -9.73 29.48
N ARG A 141 7.55 -8.47 29.13
CA ARG A 141 7.94 -7.44 30.09
C ARG A 141 6.75 -6.91 30.89
N GLN A 142 5.57 -6.80 30.28
CA GLN A 142 4.36 -6.29 30.94
C GLN A 142 3.70 -7.30 31.89
N VAL A 143 3.94 -8.59 31.69
CA VAL A 143 3.38 -9.68 32.53
C VAL A 143 4.20 -9.91 33.82
N LYS A 144 5.41 -9.37 33.92
CA LYS A 144 6.29 -9.45 35.10
C LYS A 144 5.99 -8.34 36.10
#